data_AF-A0A2N5NAD8-F1
#
_entry.id   AF-A0A2N5NAD8-F1
#
_cell.length_a   1.000
_cell.length_b   1.000
_cell.length_c   1.000
_cell.angle_alpha   90.00
_cell.angle_beta   90.00
_cell.angle_gamma   90.00
#
_symmetry.space_group_name_H-M   'P 1'
#
loop_
_entity.id
_entity.type
_entity.pdbx_description
1 polymer ?
#
loop_
_entity_poly.entity_id
_entity_poly.type
_entity_poly.pdbx_seq_one_letter_code
_entity_poly.pdbx_strand_id
1 'polypeptide(L)'
;MQEVADYVGVAKSTYAGYESGYRQPTLESIQTIARRLHTTSDYLLGLTEYAEPVEPSSNAREWLNLQQLHWDGIPLEEEDVELVRLLLERVVRERLRNDQTGQG
;
A
#
# COMPACT_ATOMS: atom_id res chain seq x y z
N MET A 1 3.91 24.99 -5.21
CA MET A 1 3.28 25.62 -4.04
C MET A 1 1.99 26.35 -4.38
N GLN A 2 2.00 27.43 -5.20
CA GLN A 2 0.78 28.19 -5.49
C GLN A 2 -0.33 27.31 -6.07
N GLU A 3 0.01 26.43 -7.02
CA GLU A 3 -0.94 25.49 -7.63
C GLU A 3 -1.61 24.53 -6.64
N VAL A 4 -0.90 24.12 -5.57
CA VAL A 4 -1.48 23.23 -4.55
C VAL A 4 -2.37 24.02 -3.60
N ALA A 5 -1.94 25.23 -3.21
CA ALA A 5 -2.74 26.13 -2.39
C ALA A 5 -4.08 26.47 -3.09
N ASP A 6 -4.03 26.76 -4.39
CA ASP A 6 -5.22 27.05 -5.21
C ASP A 6 -6.13 25.83 -5.32
N TYR A 7 -5.56 24.63 -5.52
CA TYR A 7 -6.33 23.38 -5.59
C TYR A 7 -7.00 23.01 -4.25
N VAL A 8 -6.33 23.30 -3.13
CA VAL A 8 -6.85 23.09 -1.78
C VAL A 8 -7.84 24.20 -1.37
N GLY A 9 -7.90 25.31 -2.10
CA GLY A 9 -8.78 26.45 -1.79
C GLY A 9 -8.28 27.30 -0.62
N VAL A 10 -6.97 27.34 -0.37
CA VAL A 10 -6.36 28.12 0.72
C VAL A 10 -5.37 29.16 0.19
N ALA A 11 -5.18 30.24 0.96
CA ALA A 11 -4.13 31.21 0.63
C ALA A 11 -2.74 30.55 0.65
N LYS A 12 -1.82 31.04 -0.20
CA LYS A 12 -0.42 30.57 -0.26
C LYS A 12 0.27 30.55 1.11
N SER A 13 0.05 31.58 1.91
CA SER A 13 0.61 31.69 3.27
C SER A 13 0.05 30.63 4.22
N THR A 14 -1.21 30.22 4.02
CA THR A 14 -1.84 29.14 4.78
C THR A 14 -1.20 27.80 4.42
N TYR A 15 -1.00 27.53 3.13
CA TYR A 15 -0.33 26.30 2.68
C TYR A 15 1.13 26.23 3.16
N ALA A 16 1.88 27.34 3.09
CA ALA A 16 3.23 27.41 3.66
C ALA A 16 3.24 27.18 5.18
N GLY A 17 2.18 27.58 5.88
CA GLY A 17 1.95 27.24 7.28
C GLY A 17 1.80 25.74 7.52
N TYR A 18 1.22 24.98 6.58
CA TYR A 18 1.15 23.52 6.65
C TYR A 18 2.53 22.89 6.45
N GLU A 19 3.27 23.30 5.41
CA GLU A 19 4.60 22.75 5.09
C GLU A 19 5.62 22.99 6.21
N SER A 20 5.51 24.12 6.92
CA SER A 20 6.38 24.44 8.06
C SER A 20 5.93 23.81 9.39
N GLY A 21 4.76 23.17 9.43
CA GLY A 21 4.15 22.67 10.68
C GLY A 21 3.58 23.77 11.59
N TYR A 22 3.64 25.04 11.19
CA TYR A 22 3.09 26.17 11.94
C TYR A 22 1.56 26.13 12.05
N ARG A 23 0.89 25.56 11.04
CA ARG A 23 -0.56 25.34 11.00
C ARG A 23 -0.85 23.87 10.71
N GLN A 24 -1.91 23.36 11.33
CA GLN A 24 -2.42 22.03 11.05
C GLN A 24 -3.48 22.11 9.93
N PRO A 25 -3.35 21.30 8.86
CA PRO A 25 -4.38 21.21 7.83
C PRO A 25 -5.63 20.50 8.39
N THR A 26 -6.81 20.81 7.82
CA THR A 26 -8.03 20.07 8.13
C THR A 26 -8.02 18.70 7.44
N LEU A 27 -8.92 17.80 7.84
CA LEU A 27 -9.09 16.50 7.18
C LEU A 27 -9.37 16.65 5.68
N GLU A 28 -10.23 17.60 5.31
CA GLU A 28 -10.57 17.91 3.92
C GLU A 28 -9.35 18.42 3.13
N SER A 29 -8.52 19.28 3.75
CA SER A 29 -7.27 19.74 3.15
C SER A 29 -6.31 18.58 2.94
N ILE A 30 -6.13 17.69 3.93
CA ILE A 30 -5.26 16.51 3.81
C ILE A 30 -5.73 15.61 2.66
N GLN A 31 -7.03 15.33 2.58
CA GLN A 31 -7.60 14.53 1.49
C GLN A 31 -7.34 15.17 0.12
N THR A 32 -7.52 16.48 0.02
CA THR A 32 -7.36 17.24 -1.22
C THR A 32 -5.88 17.29 -1.64
N ILE A 33 -4.96 17.51 -0.71
CA ILE A 33 -3.51 17.47 -0.93
C ILE A 33 -3.08 16.08 -1.39
N ALA A 34 -3.53 15.02 -0.70
CA ALA A 34 -3.19 13.64 -1.02
C ALA A 34 -3.58 13.29 -2.46
N ARG A 35 -4.82 13.62 -2.86
CA ARG A 35 -5.30 13.42 -4.25
C ARG A 35 -4.51 14.23 -5.26
N ARG A 36 -4.18 15.49 -4.96
CA ARG A 36 -3.47 16.38 -5.89
C ARG A 36 -2.04 15.93 -6.15
N LEU A 37 -1.37 15.46 -5.10
CA LEU A 37 0.01 15.02 -5.14
C LEU A 37 0.15 13.53 -5.45
N HIS A 38 -0.96 12.83 -5.71
CA HIS A 38 -0.98 11.38 -5.95
C HIS A 38 -0.26 10.60 -4.85
N THR A 39 -0.50 10.99 -3.59
CA THR A 39 0.13 10.43 -2.40
C THR A 39 -0.91 9.95 -1.38
N THR A 40 -0.45 9.37 -0.27
CA THR A 40 -1.32 8.90 0.82
C THR A 40 -1.40 9.92 1.95
N SER A 41 -2.50 9.88 2.71
CA SER A 41 -2.59 10.64 3.96
C SER A 41 -1.56 10.16 4.99
N ASP A 42 -1.23 8.88 4.99
CA ASP A 42 -0.20 8.30 5.86
C ASP A 42 1.16 8.96 5.61
N TYR A 43 1.53 9.18 4.35
CA TYR A 43 2.74 9.91 4.00
C TYR A 43 2.69 11.37 4.46
N LEU A 44 1.59 12.08 4.17
CA LEU A 44 1.43 13.47 4.58
C LEU A 44 1.45 13.67 6.10
N LEU A 45 1.02 12.67 6.86
CA LEU A 45 0.98 12.67 8.32
C LEU A 45 2.25 12.09 8.96
N GLY A 46 3.23 11.63 8.17
CA GLY A 46 4.47 11.03 8.66
C GLY A 46 4.29 9.67 9.34
N LEU A 47 3.21 8.94 8.99
CA LEU A 47 3.00 7.55 9.43
C LEU A 47 3.80 6.56 8.59
N THR A 48 4.31 6.98 7.43
CA THR A 48 5.12 6.18 6.53
C THR A 48 6.05 7.06 5.68
N GLU A 49 7.19 6.50 5.26
CA GLU A 49 8.10 7.13 4.29
C GLU A 49 7.68 6.89 2.83
N TYR A 50 6.68 6.01 2.60
CA TYR A 50 6.19 5.68 1.27
C TYR A 50 5.15 6.69 0.79
N ALA A 51 5.56 7.56 -0.13
CA ALA A 51 4.68 8.56 -0.73
C ALA A 51 3.58 7.94 -1.61
N GLU A 52 3.87 6.85 -2.30
CA GLU A 52 2.89 6.17 -3.14
C GLU A 52 1.99 5.26 -2.29
N PRO A 53 0.72 5.09 -2.67
CA PRO A 53 -0.11 4.04 -2.11
C PRO A 53 0.59 2.70 -2.32
N VAL A 54 0.92 2.02 -1.22
CA VAL A 54 1.35 0.62 -1.29
C VAL A 54 0.10 -0.16 -1.67
N GLU A 55 -0.08 -0.45 -2.96
CA GLU A 55 -1.15 -1.34 -3.35
C GLU A 55 -0.91 -2.69 -2.67
N PRO A 56 -1.89 -3.22 -1.91
CA PRO A 56 -1.76 -4.55 -1.35
C PRO A 56 -1.62 -5.52 -2.52
N SER A 57 -0.40 -6.03 -2.69
CA SER A 57 -0.07 -6.92 -3.80
C SER A 57 -1.03 -8.10 -3.81
N SER A 58 -1.67 -8.44 -4.93
CA SER A 58 -2.45 -9.69 -5.00
C SER A 58 -1.54 -10.92 -5.18
N ASN A 59 -0.21 -10.74 -5.12
CA ASN A 59 0.76 -11.81 -5.31
C ASN A 59 0.94 -12.60 -4.01
N ALA A 60 0.31 -13.77 -3.92
CA ALA A 60 0.45 -14.66 -2.78
C ALA A 60 1.91 -15.01 -2.44
N ARG A 61 2.82 -15.05 -3.43
CA ARG A 61 4.25 -15.30 -3.19
C ARG A 61 4.90 -14.17 -2.38
N GLU A 62 4.49 -12.93 -2.61
CA GLU A 62 5.00 -11.76 -1.87
C GLU A 62 4.44 -11.72 -0.45
N TRP A 63 3.16 -12.04 -0.27
CA TRP A 63 2.55 -12.15 1.06
C TRP A 63 3.25 -13.17 1.96
N LEU A 64 3.63 -14.32 1.41
CA LEU A 64 4.38 -15.35 2.13
C LEU A 64 5.79 -14.90 2.55
N ASN A 65 6.28 -13.75 2.09
CA ASN A 65 7.58 -13.20 2.51
C ASN A 65 7.44 -12.12 3.60
N LEU A 66 6.22 -11.72 3.96
CA LEU A 66 6.00 -10.71 5.00
C LEU A 66 6.34 -11.27 6.39
N GLN A 67 6.99 -10.44 7.21
CA GLN A 67 7.19 -10.78 8.61
C GLN A 67 5.86 -10.65 9.36
N GLN A 68 5.54 -11.63 10.21
CA GLN A 68 4.36 -11.67 11.10
C GLN A 68 3.04 -12.16 10.47
N LEU A 69 3.09 -13.14 9.56
CA LEU A 69 1.88 -13.87 9.18
C LEU A 69 1.28 -14.60 10.39
N HIS A 70 -0.04 -14.61 10.49
CA HIS A 70 -0.76 -15.33 11.53
C HIS A 70 -2.02 -15.99 10.98
N TRP A 71 -2.44 -17.10 11.60
CA TRP A 71 -3.76 -17.68 11.43
C TRP A 71 -4.62 -17.34 12.65
N ASP A 72 -5.60 -16.46 12.49
CA ASP A 72 -6.49 -16.01 13.58
C ASP A 72 -5.75 -15.55 14.86
N GLY A 73 -4.67 -14.79 14.67
CA GLY A 73 -3.83 -14.27 15.75
C GLY A 73 -2.74 -15.24 16.25
N ILE A 74 -2.69 -16.47 15.73
CA ILE A 74 -1.62 -17.43 16.02
C ILE A 74 -0.48 -17.19 15.01
N PRO A 75 0.71 -16.73 15.42
CA PRO A 75 1.83 -16.52 14.51
C PRO A 75 2.22 -17.81 13.80
N LEU A 76 2.50 -17.73 12.51
CA LEU A 76 3.01 -18.85 11.73
C LEU A 76 4.53 -18.97 11.91
N GLU A 77 5.00 -20.20 12.08
CA GLU A 77 6.44 -20.52 12.07
C GLU A 77 6.98 -20.55 10.63
N GLU A 78 8.31 -20.55 10.48
CA GLU A 78 8.94 -20.56 9.16
C GLU A 78 8.55 -21.83 8.37
N GLU A 79 8.45 -22.95 9.06
CA GLU A 79 8.04 -24.24 8.52
C GLU A 79 6.58 -24.23 8.01
N ASP A 80 5.68 -23.52 8.70
CA ASP A 80 4.27 -23.38 8.28
C ASP A 80 4.17 -22.61 6.96
N VAL A 81 4.91 -21.50 6.87
CA VAL A 81 4.94 -20.64 5.68
C VAL A 81 5.52 -21.41 4.49
N GLU A 82 6.57 -22.20 4.71
CA GLU A 82 7.18 -23.00 3.64
C GLU A 82 6.26 -24.13 3.17
N LEU A 83 5.51 -24.77 4.08
CA LEU A 83 4.49 -25.75 3.69
C LEU A 83 3.42 -25.12 2.79
N VAL A 84 2.90 -23.95 3.17
CA VAL A 84 1.91 -23.22 2.36
C VAL A 84 2.49 -22.83 1.00
N ARG A 85 3.75 -22.38 0.95
CA ARG A 85 4.46 -22.07 -0.30
C ARG A 85 4.50 -23.28 -1.22
N LEU A 86 4.96 -24.43 -0.72
CA LEU A 86 5.06 -25.67 -1.48
C LEU A 86 3.71 -26.12 -2.06
N LEU A 87 2.64 -26.02 -1.25
CA LEU A 87 1.28 -26.35 -1.68
C LEU A 87 0.80 -25.43 -2.81
N LEU A 88 0.96 -24.11 -2.66
CA LEU A 88 0.55 -23.16 -3.69
C LEU A 88 1.35 -23.33 -4.98
N GLU A 89 2.66 -23.56 -4.90
CA GLU A 89 3.50 -23.81 -6.07
C GLU A 89 3.05 -25.06 -6.83
N ARG A 90 2.71 -26.14 -6.11
CA ARG A 90 2.17 -27.35 -6.70
C ARG A 90 0.85 -27.08 -7.42
N VAL A 91 -0.10 -26.43 -6.74
CA VAL A 91 -1.43 -26.13 -7.29
C VAL A 91 -1.33 -25.28 -8.55
N VAL A 92 -0.50 -24.23 -8.55
CA VAL A 92 -0.30 -23.37 -9.72
C VAL A 92 0.37 -24.14 -10.86
N ARG A 93 1.40 -24.95 -10.56
CA ARG A 93 2.08 -25.78 -11.57
C ARG A 93 1.14 -26.78 -12.24
N GLU A 94 0.26 -27.43 -11.48
CA GLU A 94 -0.72 -28.39 -12.00
C GLU A 94 -1.74 -27.70 -12.92
N ARG A 95 -2.26 -26.52 -12.55
CA ARG A 95 -3.16 -25.75 -13.41
C ARG A 95 -2.52 -25.37 -14.75
N LEU A 96 -1.29 -24.84 -14.70
CA LEU A 96 -0.56 -24.45 -15.91
C LEU A 96 -0.25 -25.62 -16.84
N ARG A 97 -0.05 -26.84 -16.30
CA ARG A 97 0.15 -28.05 -17.10
C ARG A 97 -1.14 -28.50 -17.80
N ASN A 98 -2.26 -28.44 -17.09
CA ASN A 98 -3.56 -28.84 -17.63
C ASN A 98 -4.05 -27.90 -18.74
N ASP A 99 -3.76 -26.60 -18.64
CA ASP A 99 -4.11 -25.63 -19.68
C ASP A 99 -3.33 -25.86 -21.00
N GLN A 100 -2.12 -26.42 -20.93
CA GLN A 100 -1.30 -26.74 -22.11
C GLN A 100 -1.71 -28.05 -22.81
N THR A 101 -2.42 -28.94 -22.12
CA THR A 101 -2.86 -30.24 -22.66
C THR A 101 -4.25 -30.21 -23.28
N GLY A 102 -5.00 -29.10 -23.14
CA GLY A 102 -6.36 -28.92 -23.69
C GLY A 102 -6.45 -28.21 -25.05
N GLN A 103 -5.34 -27.87 -25.71
CA GLN A 103 -5.32 -27.20 -27.03
C GLN A 103 -4.88 -28.13 -28.19
N GLY A 104 -5.08 -29.45 -28.06
CA GLY A 104 -4.76 -30.46 -29.07
C GLY A 104 -5.99 -31.08 -29.71
#